data_AF-X0UU37-F1
#
_entry.id   AF-X0UU37-F1
#
_cell.length_a   1.000
_cell.length_b   1.000
_cell.length_c   1.000
_cell.angle_alpha   90.00
_cell.angle_beta   90.00
_cell.angle_gamma   90.00
#
_symmetry.space_group_name_H-M   'P 1'
#
loop_
_entity.id
_entity.type
_entity.pdbx_description
1 polymer ?
#
loop_
_entity_poly.entity_id
_entity_poly.type
_entity_poly.pdbx_seq_one_letter_code
_entity_poly.pdbx_strand_id
1 'polypeptide(L)'
;TDHDIHPVHREIAAPVSYLPEYLRDQPWRVLRGWLTARRLAGYRQAWRALRADFRRDRTANRLRRFGQACVLAGEMPPEIGRIYAHFLHTPASVARYAAIMRSLPWCASAHAKDIWTTPHWEIGEKIADLDWLVTCSAAGRRRLQALAKDPRKVSLVYHGLDFSRFAEPPAARDDGRDGSDPGQPVRLLSVGRAVEKKGYADLLTALAALPPGLCWRLTHIGGGALTAALKTQAAALGLQQRISWLGPQAQERLIEAYRQADLFVLASRIADDG
;
A
#
# COMPACT_ATOMS: atom_id res chain seq x y z
N THR A 1 12.39 -12.06 1.18
CA THR A 1 12.03 -13.47 1.39
C THR A 1 10.53 -13.54 1.61
N ASP A 2 9.78 -13.54 0.51
CA ASP A 2 8.45 -14.13 0.44
C ASP A 2 8.64 -15.23 -0.60
N HIS A 3 8.72 -16.49 -0.15
CA HIS A 3 8.87 -17.63 -1.06
C HIS A 3 7.54 -17.99 -1.72
N ASP A 4 6.43 -17.49 -1.18
CA ASP A 4 5.09 -17.75 -1.67
C ASP A 4 4.59 -16.60 -2.56
N ILE A 5 4.32 -16.92 -3.82
CA ILE A 5 3.68 -15.99 -4.77
C ILE A 5 2.18 -15.94 -4.43
N HIS A 6 1.66 -14.75 -4.14
CA HIS A 6 0.23 -14.57 -3.87
C HIS A 6 -0.60 -15.12 -5.05
N PRO A 7 -1.67 -15.93 -4.81
CA PRO A 7 -2.48 -16.56 -5.87
C PRO A 7 -2.96 -15.62 -6.98
N VAL A 8 -3.31 -14.37 -6.63
CA VAL A 8 -3.72 -13.31 -7.57
C VAL A 8 -2.70 -13.06 -8.68
N HIS A 9 -1.40 -13.22 -8.42
CA HIS A 9 -0.39 -13.07 -9.46
C HIS A 9 -0.54 -14.09 -10.59
N ARG A 10 -1.06 -15.29 -10.29
CA ARG A 10 -1.32 -16.33 -11.30
C ARG A 10 -2.56 -16.05 -12.13
N GLU A 11 -3.44 -15.15 -11.68
CA GLU A 11 -4.64 -14.74 -12.41
C GLU A 11 -4.32 -13.68 -13.49
N ILE A 12 -3.14 -13.07 -13.46
CA ILE A 12 -2.72 -12.05 -14.43
C ILE A 12 -2.37 -12.73 -15.76
N ALA A 13 -3.30 -12.68 -16.73
CA ALA A 13 -3.08 -13.19 -18.09
C ALA A 13 -2.35 -12.19 -19.01
N ALA A 14 -2.29 -10.92 -18.62
CA ALA A 14 -1.65 -9.88 -19.43
C ALA A 14 -0.13 -10.03 -19.44
N PRO A 15 0.56 -9.77 -20.59
CA PRO A 15 2.01 -9.77 -20.64
C PRO A 15 2.61 -8.79 -19.63
N VAL A 16 3.54 -9.28 -18.81
CA VAL A 16 4.22 -8.45 -17.81
C VAL A 16 5.54 -7.93 -18.37
N SER A 17 5.68 -6.60 -18.44
CA SER A 17 6.95 -5.94 -18.78
C SER A 17 7.49 -5.19 -17.58
N TYR A 18 8.74 -5.49 -17.22
CA TYR A 18 9.45 -4.81 -16.14
C TYR A 18 10.28 -3.66 -16.71
N LEU A 19 10.07 -2.46 -16.19
CA LEU A 19 10.98 -1.34 -16.41
C LEU A 19 12.30 -1.57 -15.66
N PRO A 20 13.43 -1.00 -16.13
CA PRO A 20 14.70 -1.14 -15.42
C PRO A 20 14.58 -0.57 -14.00
N GLU A 21 14.84 -1.40 -12.98
CA GLU A 21 14.77 -0.97 -11.58
C GLU A 21 15.77 0.18 -11.30
N TYR A 22 16.99 0.02 -11.79
CA TYR A 22 17.99 1.08 -11.87
C TYR A 22 18.45 1.25 -13.33
N LEU A 23 18.64 2.52 -13.73
CA LEU A 23 19.03 2.83 -15.13
C LEU A 23 20.38 2.22 -15.51
N ARG A 24 21.30 2.11 -14.53
CA ARG A 24 22.65 1.57 -14.72
C ARG A 24 22.69 0.07 -15.01
N ASP A 25 21.63 -0.66 -14.65
CA ASP A 25 21.58 -2.12 -14.82
C ASP A 25 21.18 -2.50 -16.25
N GLN A 26 20.52 -1.58 -16.99
CA GLN A 26 20.11 -1.80 -18.39
C GLN A 26 20.39 -0.56 -19.26
N PRO A 27 21.65 -0.09 -19.35
CA PRO A 27 21.98 1.21 -19.94
C PRO A 27 21.62 1.29 -21.43
N TRP A 28 21.77 0.19 -22.17
CA TRP A 28 21.42 0.14 -23.59
C TRP A 28 19.92 0.22 -23.85
N ARG A 29 19.10 -0.41 -23.01
CA ARG A 29 17.65 -0.31 -23.09
C ARG A 29 17.18 1.11 -22.77
N VAL A 30 17.77 1.73 -21.75
CA VAL A 30 17.52 3.14 -21.40
C VAL A 30 17.91 4.07 -22.55
N LEU A 31 19.07 3.87 -23.17
CA LEU A 31 19.53 4.66 -24.31
C LEU A 31 18.57 4.53 -25.50
N ARG A 32 18.17 3.31 -25.86
CA ARG A 32 17.19 3.06 -26.94
C ARG A 32 15.86 3.72 -26.64
N GLY A 33 15.34 3.54 -25.42
CA GLY A 33 14.11 4.19 -24.96
C GLY A 33 14.20 5.72 -25.08
N TRP A 34 15.32 6.31 -24.66
CA TRP A 34 15.54 7.75 -24.81
C TRP A 34 15.65 8.22 -26.28
N LEU A 35 16.33 7.46 -27.15
CA LEU A 35 16.44 7.77 -28.58
C LEU A 35 15.09 7.74 -29.29
N THR A 36 14.19 6.86 -28.87
CA THR A 36 12.79 6.84 -29.33
C THR A 36 12.01 7.99 -28.72
N ALA A 37 12.05 8.14 -27.39
CA ALA A 37 11.28 9.14 -26.66
C ALA A 37 11.58 10.57 -27.10
N ARG A 38 12.84 10.91 -27.40
CA ARG A 38 13.23 12.25 -27.88
C ARG A 38 12.62 12.67 -29.20
N ARG A 39 12.12 11.70 -29.99
CA ARG A 39 11.43 11.93 -31.27
C ARG A 39 9.92 12.13 -31.09
N LEU A 40 9.37 11.86 -29.90
CA LEU A 40 7.95 12.05 -29.62
C LEU A 40 7.61 13.53 -29.44
N ALA A 41 6.43 13.93 -29.91
CA ALA A 41 5.99 15.33 -29.91
C ALA A 41 6.00 15.96 -28.50
N GLY A 42 5.60 15.20 -27.48
CA GLY A 42 5.54 15.68 -26.11
C GLY A 42 6.87 15.70 -25.36
N TYR A 43 7.98 15.25 -25.95
CA TYR A 43 9.26 15.14 -25.23
C TYR A 43 9.74 16.47 -24.65
N ARG A 44 9.63 17.56 -25.42
CA ARG A 44 10.02 18.90 -24.95
C ARG A 44 9.21 19.33 -23.73
N GLN A 45 7.92 18.98 -23.69
CA GLN A 45 7.05 19.27 -22.55
C GLN A 45 7.43 18.41 -21.33
N ALA A 46 7.67 17.11 -21.53
CA ALA A 46 8.12 16.21 -20.46
C ALA A 46 9.46 16.65 -19.87
N TRP A 47 10.39 17.12 -20.71
CA TRP A 47 11.67 17.67 -20.26
C TRP A 47 11.52 18.95 -19.43
N ARG A 48 10.60 19.84 -19.81
CA ARG A 48 10.28 21.05 -18.99
C ARG A 48 9.69 20.65 -17.65
N ALA A 49 8.77 19.68 -17.61
CA ALA A 49 8.20 19.15 -16.38
C ALA A 49 9.30 18.56 -15.47
N LEU A 50 10.20 17.74 -16.02
CA LEU A 50 11.35 17.22 -15.28
C LEU A 50 12.22 18.34 -14.70
N ARG A 51 12.53 19.37 -15.49
CA ARG A 51 13.36 20.49 -15.01
C ARG A 51 12.69 21.25 -13.86
N ALA A 52 11.38 21.44 -13.92
CA ALA A 52 10.62 22.09 -12.85
C ALA A 52 10.60 21.22 -11.57
N ASP A 53 10.40 19.91 -11.72
CA ASP A 53 10.39 18.97 -10.60
C ASP A 53 11.79 18.83 -9.99
N PHE A 54 12.83 18.70 -10.81
CA PHE A 54 14.21 18.55 -10.35
C PHE A 54 14.74 19.79 -9.60
N ARG A 55 14.25 20.99 -9.94
CA ARG A 55 14.57 22.22 -9.17
C ARG A 55 14.09 22.15 -7.72
N ARG A 56 13.00 21.43 -7.46
CA ARG A 56 12.35 21.28 -6.14
C ARG A 56 12.75 20.00 -5.42
N ASP A 57 13.10 18.96 -6.17
CA ASP A 57 13.54 17.65 -5.70
C ASP A 57 14.82 17.20 -6.45
N ARG A 58 15.97 17.63 -5.93
CA ARG A 58 17.30 17.42 -6.54
C ARG A 58 17.86 16.02 -6.24
N THR A 59 17.09 14.98 -6.49
CA THR A 59 17.48 13.60 -6.20
C THR A 59 17.79 12.80 -7.46
N ALA A 60 18.73 11.86 -7.36
CA ALA A 60 18.99 10.88 -8.43
C ALA A 60 17.74 10.05 -8.78
N ASN A 61 16.83 9.89 -7.81
CA ASN A 61 15.53 9.24 -8.02
C ASN A 61 14.69 9.96 -9.06
N ARG A 62 14.68 11.30 -9.10
CA ARG A 62 13.90 12.07 -10.08
C ARG A 62 14.38 11.81 -11.51
N LEU A 63 15.69 11.78 -11.72
CA LEU A 63 16.31 11.42 -13.01
C LEU A 63 16.05 9.96 -13.38
N ARG A 64 16.11 9.05 -12.39
CA ARG A 64 15.74 7.64 -12.59
C ARG A 64 14.32 7.50 -13.12
N ARG A 65 13.35 8.25 -12.58
CA ARG A 65 11.94 8.18 -13.05
C ARG A 65 11.78 8.70 -14.47
N PHE A 66 12.51 9.74 -14.84
CA PHE A 66 12.50 10.20 -16.22
C PHE A 66 13.10 9.18 -17.20
N GLY A 67 14.22 8.54 -16.84
CA GLY A 67 14.80 7.47 -17.66
C GLY A 67 13.86 6.28 -17.82
N GLN A 68 13.20 5.86 -16.73
CA GLN A 68 12.15 4.83 -16.78
C GLN A 68 10.96 5.25 -17.65
N ALA A 69 10.59 6.54 -17.63
CA ALA A 69 9.53 7.06 -18.48
C ALA A 69 9.92 7.07 -19.96
N CYS A 70 11.18 7.35 -20.30
CA CYS A 70 11.68 7.22 -21.67
C CYS A 70 11.60 5.77 -22.17
N VAL A 71 11.96 4.78 -21.33
CA VAL A 71 11.82 3.36 -21.66
C VAL A 71 10.35 3.01 -21.86
N LEU A 72 9.49 3.38 -20.90
CA LEU A 72 8.05 3.14 -21.00
C LEU A 72 7.47 3.75 -22.27
N ALA A 73 7.74 5.03 -22.56
CA ALA A 73 7.24 5.71 -23.74
C ALA A 73 7.79 5.15 -25.06
N GLY A 74 9.03 4.66 -25.06
CA GLY A 74 9.69 4.10 -26.25
C GLY A 74 9.26 2.67 -26.58
N GLU A 75 8.92 1.87 -25.57
CA GLU A 75 8.52 0.47 -25.72
C GLU A 75 7.00 0.27 -25.69
N MET A 76 6.23 1.30 -25.36
CA MET A 76 4.78 1.25 -25.29
C MET A 76 4.18 0.92 -26.67
N PRO A 77 3.38 -0.16 -26.77
CA PRO A 77 2.67 -0.49 -28.00
C PRO A 77 1.73 0.66 -28.44
N PRO A 78 1.59 0.90 -29.76
CA PRO A 78 0.76 1.99 -30.28
C PRO A 78 -0.74 1.87 -29.94
N GLU A 79 -1.24 0.68 -29.67
CA GLU A 79 -2.62 0.41 -29.27
C GLU A 79 -2.98 0.87 -27.85
N ILE A 80 -1.98 1.20 -27.02
CA ILE A 80 -2.22 1.69 -25.67
C ILE A 80 -2.75 3.12 -25.72
N GLY A 81 -4.04 3.27 -25.39
CA GLY A 81 -4.72 4.57 -25.37
C GLY A 81 -4.69 5.33 -24.04
N ARG A 82 -4.22 4.71 -22.93
CA ARG A 82 -4.22 5.32 -21.59
C ARG A 82 -3.18 4.68 -20.68
N ILE A 83 -2.61 5.46 -19.76
CA ILE A 83 -1.72 4.97 -18.71
C ILE A 83 -2.43 5.01 -17.35
N TYR A 84 -2.39 3.93 -16.58
CA TYR A 84 -2.87 3.91 -15.20
C TYR A 84 -1.72 3.56 -14.24
N ALA A 85 -1.48 4.44 -13.26
CA ALA A 85 -0.47 4.21 -12.23
C ALA A 85 -1.11 3.82 -10.90
N HIS A 86 -0.75 2.64 -10.38
CA HIS A 86 -1.01 2.34 -8.98
C HIS A 86 -0.03 3.13 -8.10
N PHE A 87 -0.56 3.90 -7.15
CA PHE A 87 0.13 4.91 -6.34
C PHE A 87 0.43 6.24 -7.05
N LEU A 88 0.37 7.34 -6.29
CA LEU A 88 0.58 8.73 -6.77
C LEU A 88 2.01 9.24 -6.57
N HIS A 89 2.89 8.52 -5.87
CA HIS A 89 4.30 8.88 -5.69
C HIS A 89 5.18 8.51 -6.92
N THR A 90 6.06 7.52 -6.77
CA THR A 90 7.08 7.14 -7.75
C THR A 90 6.49 6.63 -9.06
N PRO A 91 5.55 5.66 -9.08
CA PRO A 91 5.00 5.13 -10.34
C PRO A 91 4.26 6.19 -11.15
N ALA A 92 3.49 7.06 -10.48
CA ALA A 92 2.81 8.18 -11.15
C ALA A 92 3.77 9.18 -11.79
N SER A 93 4.99 9.36 -11.26
CA SER A 93 5.97 10.24 -11.92
C SER A 93 6.44 9.66 -13.25
N VAL A 94 6.67 8.34 -13.29
CA VAL A 94 7.01 7.62 -14.54
C VAL A 94 5.84 7.71 -15.53
N ALA A 95 4.63 7.42 -15.07
CA ALA A 95 3.42 7.48 -15.87
C ALA A 95 3.15 8.89 -16.43
N ARG A 96 3.23 9.93 -15.59
CA ARG A 96 3.05 11.33 -15.99
C ARG A 96 4.01 11.73 -17.11
N TYR A 97 5.31 11.45 -16.97
CA TYR A 97 6.29 11.80 -17.99
C TYR A 97 6.06 11.02 -19.29
N ALA A 98 5.77 9.72 -19.21
CA ALA A 98 5.50 8.90 -20.39
C ALA A 98 4.21 9.34 -21.11
N ALA A 99 3.17 9.67 -20.35
CA ALA A 99 1.91 10.22 -20.84
C ALA A 99 2.12 11.54 -21.59
N ILE A 100 2.88 12.46 -21.00
CA ILE A 100 3.25 13.72 -21.65
C ILE A 100 4.00 13.46 -22.95
N MET A 101 5.05 12.61 -22.93
CA MET A 101 5.83 12.29 -24.13
C MET A 101 4.95 11.73 -25.26
N ARG A 102 4.03 10.83 -24.93
CA ARG A 102 3.15 10.15 -25.88
C ARG A 102 1.86 10.92 -26.20
N SER A 103 1.61 12.05 -25.52
CA SER A 103 0.34 12.77 -25.61
C SER A 103 -0.88 11.88 -25.31
N LEU A 104 -0.73 11.01 -24.29
CA LEU A 104 -1.79 10.08 -23.85
C LEU A 104 -2.43 10.57 -22.54
N PRO A 105 -3.73 10.30 -22.33
CA PRO A 105 -4.35 10.49 -21.03
C PRO A 105 -3.76 9.52 -20.01
N TRP A 106 -3.73 9.94 -18.74
CA TRP A 106 -3.29 9.09 -17.64
C TRP A 106 -4.10 9.31 -16.38
N CYS A 107 -4.11 8.27 -15.53
CA CYS A 107 -4.86 8.20 -14.29
C CYS A 107 -4.01 7.55 -13.21
N ALA A 108 -4.43 7.66 -11.96
CA ALA A 108 -3.76 6.98 -10.86
C ALA A 108 -4.70 6.56 -9.73
N SER A 109 -4.17 5.75 -8.81
CA SER A 109 -4.70 5.60 -7.45
C SER A 109 -3.76 6.22 -6.42
N ALA A 110 -4.29 6.73 -5.31
CA ALA A 110 -3.51 7.23 -4.18
C ALA A 110 -3.85 6.47 -2.89
N HIS A 111 -2.81 6.07 -2.16
CA HIS A 111 -2.87 5.36 -0.87
C HIS A 111 -2.22 6.18 0.24
N ALA A 112 -2.30 5.70 1.48
CA ALA A 112 -1.86 6.43 2.68
C ALA A 112 -0.50 7.12 2.52
N LYS A 113 0.54 6.38 2.11
CA LYS A 113 1.88 6.95 1.89
C LYS A 113 1.85 8.11 0.90
N ASP A 114 1.15 7.96 -0.23
CA ASP A 114 1.05 9.02 -1.22
C ASP A 114 0.42 10.28 -0.66
N ILE A 115 -0.67 10.12 0.09
CA ILE A 115 -1.55 11.19 0.54
C ILE A 115 -0.91 12.00 1.68
N TRP A 116 -0.21 11.30 2.58
CA TRP A 116 0.28 11.90 3.83
C TRP A 116 1.75 12.30 3.76
N THR A 117 2.57 11.64 2.93
CA THR A 117 4.03 11.89 2.91
C THR A 117 4.52 12.59 1.64
N THR A 118 3.70 12.73 0.60
CA THR A 118 4.12 13.41 -0.65
C THR A 118 3.96 14.93 -0.50
N PRO A 119 4.93 15.73 -0.99
CA PRO A 119 4.80 17.19 -0.97
C PRO A 119 3.52 17.68 -1.67
N HIS A 120 2.89 18.71 -1.10
CA HIS A 120 1.60 19.23 -1.58
C HIS A 120 1.64 19.68 -3.04
N TRP A 121 2.75 20.32 -3.44
CA TRP A 121 2.94 20.79 -4.81
C TRP A 121 2.94 19.63 -5.81
N GLU A 122 3.53 18.49 -5.44
CA GLU A 122 3.64 17.33 -6.33
C GLU A 122 2.29 16.63 -6.47
N ILE A 123 1.51 16.54 -5.40
CA ILE A 123 0.12 16.04 -5.44
C ILE A 123 -0.74 16.94 -6.33
N GLY A 124 -0.74 18.26 -6.08
CA GLY A 124 -1.59 19.21 -6.79
C GLY A 124 -1.31 19.26 -8.29
N GLU A 125 -0.02 19.23 -8.68
CA GLU A 125 0.37 19.18 -10.10
C GLU A 125 0.01 17.86 -10.78
N LYS A 126 0.22 16.72 -10.10
CA LYS A 126 -0.19 15.43 -10.65
C LYS A 126 -1.70 15.37 -10.87
N ILE A 127 -2.50 15.83 -9.90
CA ILE A 127 -3.97 15.88 -10.02
C ILE A 127 -4.40 16.82 -11.16
N ALA A 128 -3.72 17.96 -11.33
CA ALA A 128 -4.00 18.86 -12.43
C ALA A 128 -3.79 18.18 -13.80
N ASP A 129 -2.74 17.38 -13.93
CA ASP A 129 -2.33 16.75 -15.19
C ASP A 129 -3.06 15.43 -15.54
N LEU A 130 -3.57 14.68 -14.56
CA LEU A 130 -4.30 13.42 -14.80
C LEU A 130 -5.76 13.65 -15.18
N ASP A 131 -6.42 12.65 -15.77
CA ASP A 131 -7.87 12.71 -16.06
C ASP A 131 -8.71 12.48 -14.79
N TRP A 132 -8.38 11.42 -14.03
CA TRP A 132 -9.02 11.09 -12.77
C TRP A 132 -8.07 10.35 -11.80
N LEU A 133 -8.35 10.50 -10.51
CA LEU A 133 -7.63 9.91 -9.39
C LEU A 133 -8.63 9.18 -8.49
N VAL A 134 -8.31 7.96 -8.10
CA VAL A 134 -9.10 7.21 -7.10
C VAL A 134 -8.34 7.05 -5.79
N THR A 135 -9.06 7.01 -4.67
CA THR A 135 -8.50 6.66 -3.36
C THR A 135 -9.52 5.86 -2.55
N CYS A 136 -9.03 5.07 -1.59
CA CYS A 136 -9.82 4.08 -0.87
C CYS A 136 -10.33 4.53 0.51
N SER A 137 -10.16 5.80 0.88
CA SER A 137 -10.70 6.32 2.14
C SER A 137 -11.32 7.71 1.98
N ALA A 138 -12.40 7.98 2.71
CA ALA A 138 -13.04 9.29 2.71
C ALA A 138 -12.10 10.40 3.23
N ALA A 139 -11.28 10.09 4.24
CA ALA A 139 -10.24 11.01 4.74
C ALA A 139 -9.20 11.32 3.65
N GLY A 140 -8.72 10.30 2.95
CA GLY A 140 -7.82 10.46 1.82
C GLY A 140 -8.42 11.30 0.69
N ARG A 141 -9.70 11.06 0.34
CA ARG A 141 -10.41 11.86 -0.67
C ARG A 141 -10.47 13.33 -0.27
N ARG A 142 -10.92 13.64 0.95
CA ARG A 142 -10.99 15.03 1.45
C ARG A 142 -9.64 15.73 1.36
N ARG A 143 -8.57 15.04 1.77
CA ARG A 143 -7.20 15.56 1.75
C ARG A 143 -6.71 15.87 0.33
N LEU A 144 -6.93 14.95 -0.61
CA LEU A 144 -6.54 15.12 -2.02
C LEU A 144 -7.37 16.21 -2.70
N GLN A 145 -8.68 16.28 -2.44
CA GLN A 145 -9.56 17.33 -2.96
C GLN A 145 -9.13 18.72 -2.49
N ALA A 146 -8.68 18.86 -1.24
CA ALA A 146 -8.15 20.13 -0.72
C ALA A 146 -6.84 20.58 -1.40
N LEU A 147 -6.10 19.67 -2.03
CA LEU A 147 -4.87 19.96 -2.78
C LEU A 147 -5.09 20.10 -4.29
N ALA A 148 -6.27 19.71 -4.78
CA ALA A 148 -6.58 19.69 -6.20
C ALA A 148 -7.12 21.04 -6.68
N LYS A 149 -6.64 21.49 -7.84
CA LYS A 149 -7.27 22.63 -8.54
C LYS A 149 -8.70 22.31 -9.02
N ASP A 150 -8.92 21.07 -9.45
CA ASP A 150 -10.25 20.54 -9.76
C ASP A 150 -10.56 19.33 -8.85
N PRO A 151 -11.30 19.54 -7.74
CA PRO A 151 -11.67 18.47 -6.82
C PRO A 151 -12.52 17.35 -7.43
N ARG A 152 -13.17 17.58 -8.58
CA ARG A 152 -14.02 16.59 -9.25
C ARG A 152 -13.21 15.45 -9.86
N LYS A 153 -11.91 15.65 -10.08
CA LYS A 153 -11.00 14.59 -10.55
C LYS A 153 -10.73 13.51 -9.50
N VAL A 154 -11.08 13.75 -8.23
CA VAL A 154 -10.77 12.82 -7.13
C VAL A 154 -12.03 12.07 -6.68
N SER A 155 -12.04 10.76 -6.92
CA SER A 155 -13.15 9.87 -6.58
C SER A 155 -12.80 8.91 -5.44
N LEU A 156 -13.80 8.56 -4.62
CA LEU A 156 -13.69 7.56 -3.57
C LEU A 156 -14.09 6.20 -4.14
N VAL A 157 -13.17 5.24 -4.11
CA VAL A 157 -13.41 3.85 -4.47
C VAL A 157 -12.84 2.98 -3.35
N TYR A 158 -13.72 2.51 -2.46
CA TYR A 158 -13.32 1.60 -1.40
C TYR A 158 -12.79 0.28 -1.99
N HIS A 159 -11.83 -0.33 -1.29
CA HIS A 159 -11.37 -1.67 -1.66
C HIS A 159 -12.52 -2.67 -1.47
N GLY A 160 -12.81 -3.42 -2.53
CA GLY A 160 -13.64 -4.62 -2.44
C GLY A 160 -12.83 -5.82 -1.99
N LEU A 161 -13.55 -6.85 -1.53
CA LEU A 161 -13.03 -8.20 -1.36
C LEU A 161 -13.75 -9.11 -2.34
N ASP A 162 -13.02 -10.06 -2.90
CA ASP A 162 -13.61 -11.15 -3.67
C ASP A 162 -14.19 -12.17 -2.70
N PHE A 163 -15.51 -12.14 -2.52
CA PHE A 163 -16.21 -12.99 -1.57
C PHE A 163 -16.15 -14.47 -1.93
N SER A 164 -15.86 -14.85 -3.18
CA SER A 164 -15.72 -16.25 -3.58
C SER A 164 -14.54 -16.95 -2.87
N ARG A 165 -13.58 -16.17 -2.37
CA ARG A 165 -12.42 -16.65 -1.60
C ARG A 165 -12.76 -16.95 -0.14
N PHE A 166 -13.95 -16.58 0.31
CA PHE A 166 -14.41 -16.78 1.67
C PHE A 166 -15.57 -17.78 1.63
N ALA A 167 -15.37 -18.96 2.22
CA ALA A 167 -16.47 -19.90 2.43
C ALA A 167 -17.57 -19.24 3.29
N GLU A 168 -18.83 -19.67 3.10
CA GLU A 168 -20.00 -19.14 3.83
C GLU A 168 -19.71 -18.95 5.32
N PRO A 169 -20.02 -17.80 5.91
CA PRO A 169 -19.72 -17.55 7.31
C PRO A 169 -20.31 -18.67 8.18
N PRO A 170 -19.56 -19.15 9.19
CA PRO A 170 -20.10 -20.16 10.08
C PRO A 170 -21.39 -19.65 10.74
N ALA A 171 -22.29 -20.55 11.12
CA ALA A 171 -23.42 -20.20 11.97
C ALA A 171 -22.94 -19.38 13.18
N ALA A 172 -23.77 -18.45 13.64
CA ALA A 172 -23.46 -17.62 14.80
C ALA A 172 -22.96 -18.53 15.94
N ARG A 173 -21.74 -18.27 16.40
CA ARG A 173 -21.14 -19.04 17.48
C ARG A 173 -21.65 -18.48 18.78
N ASP A 174 -22.53 -19.23 19.42
CA ASP A 174 -22.86 -19.04 20.82
C ASP A 174 -22.14 -20.13 21.63
N ASP A 175 -20.82 -20.01 21.69
CA ASP A 175 -19.98 -20.92 22.48
C ASP A 175 -19.68 -20.37 23.88
N GLY A 176 -20.46 -19.39 24.34
CA GLY A 176 -20.45 -18.93 25.73
C GLY A 176 -19.17 -18.20 26.19
N ARG A 177 -18.29 -17.79 25.26
CA ARG A 177 -17.02 -17.09 25.60
C ARG A 177 -17.24 -15.64 26.02
N ASP A 178 -17.68 -15.45 27.25
CA ASP A 178 -17.82 -14.14 27.89
C ASP A 178 -16.54 -13.68 28.61
N GLY A 179 -15.52 -14.54 28.66
CA GLY A 179 -14.25 -14.27 29.33
C GLY A 179 -14.24 -14.57 30.84
N SER A 180 -15.28 -15.19 31.39
CA SER A 180 -15.30 -15.63 32.79
C SER A 180 -14.57 -16.95 33.03
N ASP A 181 -14.52 -17.84 32.03
CA ASP A 181 -13.90 -19.18 32.12
C ASP A 181 -12.48 -19.22 31.49
N PRO A 182 -11.43 -19.57 32.27
CA PRO A 182 -10.08 -19.81 31.73
C PRO A 182 -9.99 -20.94 30.69
N GLY A 183 -10.90 -21.92 30.74
CA GLY A 183 -11.01 -23.00 29.76
C GLY A 183 -11.60 -22.54 28.42
N GLN A 184 -12.30 -21.39 28.42
CA GLN A 184 -12.95 -20.81 27.26
C GLN A 184 -12.65 -19.30 27.13
N PRO A 185 -11.37 -18.91 27.00
CA PRO A 185 -10.99 -17.51 26.97
C PRO A 185 -11.45 -16.85 25.67
N VAL A 186 -11.78 -15.55 25.74
CA VAL A 186 -12.07 -14.73 24.56
C VAL A 186 -10.86 -14.71 23.62
N ARG A 187 -11.08 -15.02 22.35
CA ARG A 187 -10.05 -15.13 21.33
C ARG A 187 -9.94 -13.82 20.56
N LEU A 188 -8.91 -13.07 20.86
CA LEU A 188 -8.55 -11.83 20.18
C LEU A 188 -7.64 -12.16 19.00
N LEU A 189 -7.89 -11.53 17.85
CA LEU A 189 -7.03 -11.62 16.68
C LEU A 189 -6.56 -10.23 16.28
N SER A 190 -5.27 -10.08 16.02
CA SER A 190 -4.75 -8.92 15.28
C SER A 190 -3.90 -9.39 14.12
N VAL A 191 -4.17 -8.82 12.94
CA VAL A 191 -3.46 -9.11 11.70
C VAL A 191 -2.81 -7.84 11.16
N GLY A 192 -1.50 -7.86 11.01
CA GLY A 192 -0.78 -6.74 10.42
C GLY A 192 0.71 -6.74 10.75
N ARG A 193 1.49 -6.04 9.91
CA ARG A 193 2.93 -5.91 10.13
C ARG A 193 3.24 -5.26 11.48
N ALA A 194 4.21 -5.80 12.24
CA ALA A 194 4.71 -5.23 13.48
C ALA A 194 5.57 -3.98 13.20
N VAL A 195 4.89 -2.89 12.87
CA VAL A 195 5.43 -1.54 12.64
C VAL A 195 4.65 -0.55 13.49
N GLU A 196 5.24 0.62 13.73
CA GLU A 196 4.75 1.59 14.70
C GLU A 196 3.27 1.96 14.51
N LYS A 197 2.86 2.29 13.28
CA LYS A 197 1.48 2.68 12.98
C LYS A 197 0.42 1.62 13.21
N LYS A 198 0.79 0.36 13.47
CA LYS A 198 -0.16 -0.68 13.88
C LYS A 198 -0.50 -0.63 15.37
N GLY A 199 0.24 0.18 16.14
CA GLY A 199 -0.04 0.50 17.56
C GLY A 199 -0.07 -0.72 18.48
N TYR A 200 0.75 -1.72 18.18
CA TYR A 200 0.83 -2.93 19.00
C TYR A 200 1.33 -2.67 20.42
N ALA A 201 2.21 -1.68 20.59
CA ALA A 201 2.65 -1.29 21.94
C ALA A 201 1.46 -0.79 22.78
N ASP A 202 0.57 0.00 22.17
CA ASP A 202 -0.64 0.52 22.81
C ASP A 202 -1.65 -0.61 23.08
N LEU A 203 -1.79 -1.56 22.13
CA LEU A 203 -2.61 -2.76 22.32
C LEU A 203 -2.14 -3.60 23.52
N LEU A 204 -0.84 -3.83 23.66
CA LEU A 204 -0.29 -4.60 24.79
C LEU A 204 -0.56 -3.89 26.12
N THR A 205 -0.36 -2.57 26.18
CA THR A 205 -0.66 -1.76 27.37
C THR A 205 -2.15 -1.84 27.72
N ALA A 206 -3.04 -1.72 26.74
CA ALA A 206 -4.48 -1.83 26.96
C ALA A 206 -4.89 -3.22 27.48
N LEU A 207 -4.31 -4.29 26.92
CA LEU A 207 -4.57 -5.67 27.35
C LEU A 207 -4.06 -5.95 28.77
N ALA A 208 -2.93 -5.35 29.17
CA ALA A 208 -2.42 -5.44 30.54
C ALA A 208 -3.30 -4.70 31.56
N ALA A 209 -4.06 -3.69 31.12
CA ALA A 209 -4.97 -2.91 31.96
C ALA A 209 -6.37 -3.54 32.12
N LEU A 210 -6.66 -4.65 31.43
CA LEU A 210 -7.93 -5.35 31.58
C LEU A 210 -8.09 -5.94 33.00
N PRO A 211 -9.33 -6.02 33.53
CA PRO A 211 -9.59 -6.66 34.82
C PRO A 211 -8.99 -8.08 34.89
N PRO A 212 -8.36 -8.46 36.02
CA PRO A 212 -7.63 -9.73 36.13
C PRO A 212 -8.53 -10.97 35.99
N GLY A 213 -9.83 -10.82 36.25
CA GLY A 213 -10.84 -11.89 36.07
C GLY A 213 -11.19 -12.18 34.61
N LEU A 214 -10.77 -11.34 33.65
CA LEU A 214 -11.03 -11.59 32.23
C LEU A 214 -10.03 -12.57 31.63
N CYS A 215 -10.57 -13.65 31.10
CA CYS A 215 -9.87 -14.71 30.41
C CYS A 215 -9.86 -14.42 28.91
N TRP A 216 -8.68 -14.12 28.37
CA TRP A 216 -8.49 -13.83 26.95
C TRP A 216 -7.17 -14.39 26.44
N ARG A 217 -7.11 -14.63 25.14
CA ARG A 217 -5.87 -14.95 24.40
C ARG A 217 -5.79 -14.10 23.14
N LEU A 218 -4.62 -13.55 22.87
CA LEU A 218 -4.35 -12.82 21.64
C LEU A 218 -3.55 -13.68 20.67
N THR A 219 -4.02 -13.79 19.43
CA THR A 219 -3.25 -14.29 18.30
C THR A 219 -2.81 -13.11 17.45
N HIS A 220 -1.51 -12.95 17.26
CA HIS A 220 -0.93 -11.98 16.34
C HIS A 220 -0.41 -12.69 15.09
N ILE A 221 -0.92 -12.27 13.92
CA ILE A 221 -0.45 -12.73 12.61
C ILE A 221 0.19 -11.57 11.86
N GLY A 222 1.47 -11.73 11.54
CA GLY A 222 2.30 -10.73 10.89
C GLY A 222 3.74 -10.78 11.38
N GLY A 223 4.63 -10.14 10.64
CA GLY A 223 6.02 -9.89 11.04
C GLY A 223 6.35 -8.40 10.94
N GLY A 224 7.57 -8.01 11.28
CA GLY A 224 8.00 -6.62 11.17
C GLY A 224 9.11 -6.27 12.14
N ALA A 225 9.72 -5.12 11.93
CA ALA A 225 10.89 -4.68 12.68
C ALA A 225 10.66 -4.60 14.20
N LEU A 226 9.42 -4.33 14.65
CA LEU A 226 9.10 -4.20 16.07
C LEU A 226 8.78 -5.54 16.76
N THR A 227 8.77 -6.67 16.06
CA THR A 227 8.32 -7.96 16.63
C THR A 227 9.10 -8.33 17.89
N ALA A 228 10.43 -8.19 17.88
CA ALA A 228 11.26 -8.52 19.04
C ALA A 228 10.97 -7.59 20.23
N ALA A 229 10.91 -6.28 19.97
CA ALA A 229 10.60 -5.28 21.00
C ALA A 229 9.22 -5.50 21.63
N LEU A 230 8.21 -5.84 20.82
CA LEU A 230 6.85 -6.13 21.29
C LEU A 230 6.78 -7.40 22.14
N LYS A 231 7.55 -8.44 21.80
CA LYS A 231 7.65 -9.65 22.65
C LYS A 231 8.29 -9.34 24.01
N THR A 232 9.32 -8.50 24.04
CA THR A 232 9.94 -8.02 25.29
C THR A 232 8.95 -7.21 26.13
N GLN A 233 8.20 -6.29 25.52
CA GLN A 233 7.15 -5.53 26.21
C GLN A 233 6.06 -6.46 26.76
N ALA A 234 5.61 -7.44 25.99
CA ALA A 234 4.63 -8.42 26.44
C ALA A 234 5.13 -9.22 27.66
N ALA A 235 6.41 -9.61 27.69
CA ALA A 235 7.01 -10.27 28.84
C ALA A 235 7.07 -9.36 30.08
N ALA A 236 7.46 -8.09 29.90
CA ALA A 236 7.49 -7.11 30.99
C ALA A 236 6.11 -6.83 31.58
N LEU A 237 5.05 -6.93 30.76
CA LEU A 237 3.65 -6.80 31.18
C LEU A 237 3.03 -8.12 31.70
N GLY A 238 3.79 -9.21 31.76
CA GLY A 238 3.28 -10.53 32.20
C GLY A 238 2.31 -11.19 31.22
N LEU A 239 2.28 -10.76 29.95
CA LEU A 239 1.35 -11.22 28.93
C LEU A 239 1.89 -12.37 28.08
N GLN A 240 3.14 -12.82 28.27
CA GLN A 240 3.80 -13.75 27.34
C GLN A 240 3.05 -15.06 27.12
N GLN A 241 2.36 -15.58 28.15
CA GLN A 241 1.58 -16.82 28.05
C GLN A 241 0.18 -16.63 27.45
N ARG A 242 -0.28 -15.38 27.29
CA ARG A 242 -1.58 -15.02 26.72
C ARG A 242 -1.51 -14.68 25.23
N ILE A 243 -0.30 -14.60 24.65
CA ILE A 243 -0.10 -14.12 23.28
C ILE A 243 0.61 -15.17 22.42
N SER A 244 -0.03 -15.53 21.31
CA SER A 244 0.55 -16.37 20.26
C SER A 244 1.03 -15.51 19.09
N TRP A 245 2.34 -15.53 18.83
CA TRP A 245 2.97 -14.78 17.73
C TRP A 245 3.25 -15.71 16.55
N LEU A 246 2.37 -15.74 15.56
CA LEU A 246 2.43 -16.72 14.46
C LEU A 246 3.33 -16.30 13.29
N GLY A 247 3.83 -15.06 13.27
CA GLY A 247 4.56 -14.54 12.12
C GLY A 247 3.64 -14.30 10.90
N PRO A 248 4.21 -13.98 9.72
CA PRO A 248 3.46 -13.95 8.46
C PRO A 248 2.83 -15.31 8.15
N GLN A 249 1.61 -15.31 7.62
CA GLN A 249 0.85 -16.53 7.30
C GLN A 249 0.23 -16.43 5.91
N ALA A 250 0.00 -17.58 5.27
CA ALA A 250 -0.73 -17.69 4.01
C ALA A 250 -2.21 -17.27 4.18
N GLN A 251 -2.85 -16.92 3.06
CA GLN A 251 -4.22 -16.39 3.04
C GLN A 251 -5.23 -17.36 3.65
N GLU A 252 -5.07 -18.66 3.43
CA GLU A 252 -5.95 -19.71 3.93
C GLU A 252 -5.93 -19.75 5.47
N ARG A 253 -4.74 -19.68 6.08
CA ARG A 253 -4.59 -19.64 7.55
C ARG A 253 -5.06 -18.32 8.15
N LEU A 254 -4.91 -17.22 7.42
CA LEU A 254 -5.49 -15.94 7.82
C LEU A 254 -7.03 -16.02 7.89
N ILE A 255 -7.68 -16.58 6.86
CA ILE A 255 -9.14 -16.74 6.83
C ILE A 255 -9.62 -17.65 7.96
N GLU A 256 -8.91 -18.74 8.23
CA GLU A 256 -9.25 -19.63 9.35
C GLU A 256 -9.09 -18.94 10.71
N ALA A 257 -8.02 -18.15 10.90
CA ALA A 257 -7.84 -17.37 12.12
C ALA A 257 -8.96 -16.35 12.33
N TYR A 258 -9.37 -15.62 11.27
CA TYR A 258 -10.52 -14.72 11.33
C TYR A 258 -11.79 -15.47 11.72
N ARG A 259 -12.00 -16.65 11.15
CA ARG A 259 -13.15 -17.48 11.51
C ARG A 259 -13.10 -17.88 12.97
N GLN A 260 -11.94 -18.20 13.53
CA GLN A 260 -11.79 -18.70 14.92
C GLN A 260 -11.79 -17.63 16.00
N ALA A 261 -11.61 -16.35 15.63
CA ALA A 261 -11.57 -15.23 16.55
C ALA A 261 -12.96 -14.79 16.99
N ASP A 262 -13.06 -14.35 18.23
CA ASP A 262 -14.28 -13.73 18.78
C ASP A 262 -14.26 -12.20 18.55
N LEU A 263 -13.05 -11.61 18.53
CA LEU A 263 -12.85 -10.18 18.31
C LEU A 263 -11.60 -9.91 17.47
N PHE A 264 -11.74 -9.12 16.41
CA PHE A 264 -10.60 -8.55 15.69
C PHE A 264 -10.21 -7.19 16.29
N VAL A 265 -8.92 -7.00 16.58
CA VAL A 265 -8.38 -5.77 17.15
C VAL A 265 -7.35 -5.16 16.22
N LEU A 266 -7.47 -3.86 15.98
CA LEU A 266 -6.48 -3.09 15.24
C LEU A 266 -6.32 -1.70 15.87
N ALA A 267 -5.30 -1.54 16.71
CA ALA A 267 -5.03 -0.30 17.45
C ALA A 267 -4.17 0.68 16.64
N SER A 268 -4.51 0.91 15.37
CA SER A 268 -3.66 1.74 14.49
C SER A 268 -3.54 3.18 14.99
N ARG A 269 -2.33 3.75 14.84
CA ARG A 269 -2.01 5.14 15.22
C ARG A 269 -1.27 5.84 14.09
N ILE A 270 -1.27 7.17 14.10
CA ILE A 270 -0.46 7.97 13.17
C ILE A 270 1.01 7.85 13.57
N ALA A 271 1.89 7.55 12.62
CA ALA A 271 3.34 7.53 12.81
C ALA A 271 4.02 8.44 11.78
N ASP A 272 5.35 8.58 11.86
CA ASP A 272 6.13 9.44 10.96
C ASP A 272 5.96 9.10 9.46
N ASP A 273 5.62 7.84 9.15
CA ASP A 273 5.41 7.36 7.78
C ASP A 273 3.94 7.43 7.30
N GLY A 274 3.07 8.11 8.06
CA GLY A 274 1.62 8.13 7.85
C GLY A 274 0.95 6.88 8.39
#